data_AF-A0A179CZX0-F1
#
_entry.id   AF-A0A179CZX0-F1
#
_cell.length_a   1.000
_cell.length_b   1.000
_cell.length_c   1.000
_cell.angle_alpha   90.00
_cell.angle_beta   90.00
_cell.angle_gamma   90.00
#
_symmetry.space_group_name_H-M   'P 1'
#
loop_
_entity.id
_entity.type
_entity.pdbx_description
1 polymer ?
#
loop_
_entity_poly.entity_id
_entity_poly.type
_entity_poly.pdbx_seq_one_letter_code
_entity_poly.pdbx_strand_id
1 'polypeptide(L)'
;MIRRFFILLSVFLSAQSVAQWLKISDADYIWGPFKIYNIALFSEDGGYVEGSRPLMLTLKYAKPVEGRDFAISLARSWSNLGITLPEQDSVVERLRKIMPNIRTDDRLSYIALEDRGYFILNDQVIPEEFNQDFNNAVVSVWLDPRVEIGRTLLKDVPKTLVSAPVETKENAIVPESLVLETNVVSSEMIHHSLIENNQDTKGSEQHSDTKYPNPEIEILPPFDAPLNINDK
;
A
#
# COMPACT_ATOMS: atom_id res chain seq x y z
N MET A 1 18.61 58.36 -35.49
CA MET A 1 19.16 57.26 -34.67
C MET A 1 18.15 56.90 -33.60
N ILE A 2 17.38 55.82 -33.75
CA ILE A 2 16.70 55.15 -32.62
C ILE A 2 17.02 53.67 -32.74
N ARG A 3 17.71 53.13 -31.73
CA ARG A 3 18.13 51.73 -31.64
C ARG A 3 16.89 50.88 -31.38
N ARG A 4 16.61 49.93 -32.27
CA ARG A 4 15.61 48.89 -32.05
C ARG A 4 16.17 47.94 -30.99
N PHE A 5 15.56 47.95 -29.80
CA PHE A 5 15.84 46.98 -28.75
C PHE A 5 15.11 45.69 -29.13
N PHE A 6 15.84 44.71 -29.67
CA PHE A 6 15.33 43.37 -29.90
C PHE A 6 15.24 42.67 -28.54
N ILE A 7 14.02 42.54 -27.99
CA ILE A 7 13.76 41.65 -26.86
C ILE A 7 13.77 40.22 -27.42
N LEU A 8 14.86 39.50 -27.23
CA LEU A 8 14.92 38.05 -27.40
C LEU A 8 14.06 37.41 -26.29
N LEU A 9 12.81 37.11 -26.61
CA LEU A 9 11.91 36.31 -25.78
C LEU A 9 12.44 34.88 -25.76
N SER A 10 13.34 34.58 -24.83
CA SER A 10 13.83 33.22 -24.58
C SER A 10 12.71 32.44 -23.91
N VAL A 11 11.96 31.66 -24.69
CA VAL A 11 10.94 30.74 -24.19
C VAL A 11 11.68 29.58 -23.51
N PHE A 12 11.75 29.61 -22.18
CA PHE A 12 12.15 28.47 -21.37
C PHE A 12 11.04 27.43 -21.46
N LEU A 13 11.16 26.51 -22.43
CA LEU A 13 10.26 25.38 -22.55
C LEU A 13 10.57 24.43 -21.38
N SER A 14 9.81 24.58 -20.28
CA SER A 14 9.87 23.63 -19.17
C SER A 14 9.33 22.30 -19.71
N ALA A 15 10.22 21.33 -19.93
CA ALA A 15 9.82 19.97 -20.23
C ALA A 15 9.05 19.45 -19.02
N GLN A 16 7.73 19.41 -19.09
CA GLN A 16 6.94 18.70 -18.10
C GLN A 16 7.25 17.22 -18.31
N SER A 17 7.94 16.60 -17.35
CA SER A 17 8.20 15.17 -17.38
C SER A 17 6.87 14.45 -17.22
N VAL A 18 6.34 13.92 -18.32
CA VAL A 18 5.24 12.96 -18.26
C VAL A 18 5.84 11.65 -17.75
N ALA A 19 5.27 11.10 -16.67
CA ALA A 19 5.70 9.81 -16.14
C ALA A 19 5.61 8.74 -17.24
N GLN A 20 6.72 8.06 -17.52
CA GLN A 20 6.78 6.99 -18.50
C GLN A 20 6.54 5.65 -17.79
N TRP A 21 5.30 5.17 -17.79
CA TRP A 21 4.97 3.89 -17.18
C TRP A 21 5.45 2.72 -18.03
N LEU A 22 6.52 2.07 -17.60
CA LEU A 22 7.08 0.86 -18.21
C LEU A 22 6.48 -0.37 -17.56
N LYS A 23 5.91 -1.26 -18.38
CA LYS A 23 5.31 -2.52 -17.92
C LYS A 23 6.41 -3.46 -17.46
N ILE A 24 6.27 -3.98 -16.24
CA ILE A 24 7.17 -4.97 -15.64
C ILE A 24 6.65 -6.38 -15.94
N SER A 25 5.39 -6.63 -15.60
CA SER A 25 4.75 -7.95 -15.70
C SER A 25 3.24 -7.84 -15.75
N ASP A 26 2.56 -8.96 -16.03
CA ASP A 26 1.13 -9.11 -15.87
C ASP A 26 0.74 -10.55 -15.54
N ALA A 27 -0.46 -10.70 -14.99
CA ALA A 27 -1.04 -11.98 -14.61
C ALA A 27 -2.56 -11.96 -14.76
N ASP A 28 -3.14 -13.13 -15.08
CA ASP A 28 -4.59 -13.29 -15.12
C ASP A 28 -5.10 -13.77 -13.76
N TYR A 29 -6.09 -13.08 -13.20
CA TYR A 29 -6.84 -13.55 -12.06
C TYR A 29 -8.07 -14.34 -12.54
N ILE A 30 -8.06 -15.64 -12.27
CA ILE A 30 -9.09 -16.60 -12.66
C ILE A 30 -9.76 -17.10 -11.40
N TRP A 31 -11.09 -17.11 -11.39
CA TRP A 31 -11.88 -17.65 -10.30
C TRP A 31 -12.85 -18.70 -10.86
N GLY A 32 -12.68 -19.95 -10.43
CA GLY A 32 -13.34 -21.11 -11.04
C GLY A 32 -13.09 -21.17 -12.55
N PRO A 33 -14.13 -21.28 -13.40
CA PRO A 33 -13.98 -21.32 -14.86
C PRO A 33 -13.88 -19.91 -15.50
N PHE A 34 -13.87 -18.83 -14.72
CA PHE A 34 -14.01 -17.46 -15.23
C PHE A 34 -12.74 -16.64 -15.04
N LYS A 35 -12.27 -16.01 -16.11
CA LYS A 35 -11.33 -14.89 -16.02
C LYS A 35 -12.06 -13.67 -15.46
N ILE A 36 -11.51 -13.08 -14.39
CA ILE A 36 -12.09 -11.91 -13.72
C ILE A 36 -11.44 -10.63 -14.22
N TYR A 37 -10.10 -10.56 -14.17
CA TYR A 37 -9.32 -9.49 -14.76
C TYR A 37 -7.91 -9.97 -15.13
N ASN A 38 -7.25 -9.23 -16.00
CA ASN A 38 -5.79 -9.24 -16.11
C ASN A 38 -5.24 -8.07 -15.29
N ILE A 39 -4.22 -8.30 -14.48
CA ILE A 39 -3.52 -7.25 -13.74
C ILE A 39 -2.13 -7.07 -14.30
N ALA A 40 -1.70 -5.83 -14.50
CA ALA A 40 -0.36 -5.47 -14.94
C ALA A 40 0.31 -4.51 -13.96
N LEU A 41 1.59 -4.73 -13.69
CA LEU A 41 2.46 -3.90 -12.85
C LEU A 41 3.35 -3.03 -13.72
N PHE A 42 3.47 -1.76 -13.35
CA PHE A 42 4.30 -0.77 -14.03
C PHE A 42 5.13 0.03 -13.01
N SER A 43 6.29 0.49 -13.43
CA SER A 43 7.11 1.51 -12.76
C SER A 43 7.68 2.48 -13.79
N GLU A 44 8.35 3.54 -13.34
CA GLU A 44 8.98 4.51 -14.26
C GLU A 44 10.25 3.98 -14.94
N ASP A 45 10.95 3.03 -14.31
CA ASP A 45 12.22 2.48 -14.78
C ASP A 45 12.10 1.03 -15.30
N GLY A 46 10.92 0.41 -15.18
CA GLY A 46 10.68 -0.99 -15.53
C GLY A 46 11.21 -1.99 -14.51
N GLY A 47 11.75 -1.52 -13.38
CA GLY A 47 12.16 -2.31 -12.22
C GLY A 47 11.15 -2.24 -11.08
N TYR A 48 11.14 -3.26 -10.23
CA TYR A 48 10.38 -3.23 -8.99
C TYR A 48 11.25 -3.72 -7.83
N VAL A 49 11.12 -3.04 -6.71
CA VAL A 49 11.68 -3.42 -5.42
C VAL A 49 10.52 -3.37 -4.44
N GLU A 50 10.46 -4.32 -3.51
CA GLU A 50 9.40 -4.32 -2.51
C GLU A 50 9.35 -2.98 -1.76
N GLY A 51 8.17 -2.37 -1.69
CA GLY A 51 7.98 -1.05 -1.09
C GLY A 51 8.34 0.14 -1.98
N SER A 52 8.93 -0.07 -3.17
CA SER A 52 9.29 1.04 -4.05
C SER A 52 8.07 1.76 -4.61
N ARG A 53 8.23 3.08 -4.80
CA ARG A 53 7.28 4.00 -5.43
C ARG A 53 8.09 4.94 -6.34
N PRO A 54 7.48 5.56 -7.36
CA PRO A 54 6.10 5.37 -7.80
C PRO A 54 5.87 4.01 -8.50
N LEU A 55 4.65 3.49 -8.41
CA LEU A 55 4.21 2.32 -9.19
C LEU A 55 2.77 2.50 -9.65
N MET A 56 2.38 1.72 -10.65
CA MET A 56 1.00 1.61 -11.10
C MET A 56 0.58 0.15 -11.24
N LEU A 57 -0.60 -0.17 -10.72
CA LEU A 57 -1.29 -1.43 -11.00
C LEU A 57 -2.49 -1.13 -11.89
N THR A 58 -2.63 -1.85 -12.99
CA THR A 58 -3.81 -1.74 -13.86
C THR A 58 -4.54 -3.08 -13.94
N LEU A 59 -5.81 -3.07 -13.55
CA LEU A 59 -6.73 -4.20 -13.66
C LEU A 59 -7.63 -3.99 -14.89
N LYS A 60 -7.49 -4.83 -15.92
CA LYS A 60 -8.40 -4.90 -17.06
C LYS A 60 -9.48 -5.95 -16.79
N TYR A 61 -10.70 -5.51 -16.54
CA TYR A 61 -11.81 -6.36 -16.13
C TYR A 61 -12.43 -7.12 -17.30
N ALA A 62 -12.61 -8.44 -17.13
CA ALA A 62 -13.35 -9.30 -18.04
C ALA A 62 -14.82 -9.51 -17.61
N LYS A 63 -15.16 -9.06 -16.40
CA LYS A 63 -16.52 -9.12 -15.81
C LYS A 63 -16.86 -7.76 -15.19
N PRO A 64 -18.14 -7.35 -15.22
CA PRO A 64 -18.55 -6.13 -14.56
C PRO A 64 -18.49 -6.30 -13.03
N VAL A 65 -18.22 -5.20 -12.33
CA VAL A 65 -18.12 -5.12 -10.88
C VAL A 65 -18.79 -3.84 -10.40
N GLU A 66 -19.67 -3.93 -9.41
CA GLU A 66 -20.24 -2.73 -8.79
C GLU A 66 -19.16 -2.03 -7.96
N GLY A 67 -19.09 -0.70 -8.02
CA GLY A 67 -18.06 0.05 -7.28
C GLY A 67 -18.12 -0.17 -5.77
N ARG A 68 -19.33 -0.42 -5.24
CA ARG A 68 -19.56 -0.79 -3.85
C ARG A 68 -18.96 -2.16 -3.50
N ASP A 69 -19.10 -3.13 -4.39
CA ASP A 69 -18.59 -4.48 -4.16
C ASP A 69 -17.07 -4.52 -4.29
N PHE A 70 -16.48 -3.70 -5.16
CA PHE A 70 -15.04 -3.46 -5.18
C PHE A 70 -14.52 -2.95 -3.84
N ALA A 71 -15.19 -1.96 -3.23
CA ALA A 71 -14.77 -1.42 -1.93
C ALA A 71 -14.85 -2.48 -0.83
N ILE A 72 -15.90 -3.32 -0.85
CA ILE A 72 -16.08 -4.43 0.11
C ILE A 72 -15.01 -5.51 -0.11
N SER A 73 -14.68 -5.85 -1.36
CA SER A 73 -13.67 -6.86 -1.66
C SER A 73 -12.27 -6.42 -1.23
N LEU A 74 -11.97 -5.14 -1.33
CA LEU A 74 -10.71 -4.57 -0.84
C LEU A 74 -10.60 -4.70 0.68
N ALA A 75 -11.67 -4.35 1.41
CA ALA A 75 -11.75 -4.52 2.87
C ALA A 75 -11.57 -5.99 3.30
N ARG A 76 -12.24 -6.92 2.59
CA ARG A 76 -12.07 -8.37 2.83
C ARG A 76 -10.64 -8.83 2.57
N SER A 77 -10.01 -8.33 1.51
CA SER A 77 -8.63 -8.68 1.16
C SER A 77 -7.65 -8.23 2.24
N TRP A 78 -7.82 -7.03 2.80
CA TRP A 78 -7.01 -6.57 3.94
C TRP A 78 -7.19 -7.46 5.17
N SER A 79 -8.44 -7.80 5.51
CA SER A 79 -8.74 -8.73 6.60
C SER A 79 -8.03 -10.08 6.40
N ASN A 80 -8.07 -10.64 5.20
CA ASN A 80 -7.42 -11.92 4.88
C ASN A 80 -5.89 -11.85 4.94
N LEU A 81 -5.32 -10.68 4.63
CA LEU A 81 -3.88 -10.43 4.71
C LEU A 81 -3.39 -10.07 6.12
N GLY A 82 -4.30 -9.86 7.07
CA GLY A 82 -4.00 -9.36 8.41
C GLY A 82 -3.60 -7.88 8.43
N ILE A 83 -3.97 -7.12 7.40
CA ILE A 83 -3.68 -5.68 7.29
C ILE A 83 -4.77 -4.90 8.03
N THR A 84 -4.35 -3.99 8.90
CA THR A 84 -5.25 -3.07 9.62
C THR A 84 -4.90 -1.64 9.25
N LEU A 85 -5.86 -0.88 8.71
CA LEU A 85 -5.68 0.56 8.45
C LEU A 85 -6.22 1.37 9.63
N PRO A 86 -5.54 2.44 10.09
CA PRO A 86 -6.02 3.33 11.16
C PRO A 86 -7.44 3.89 10.94
N GLU A 87 -7.86 4.06 9.68
CA GLU A 87 -9.17 4.61 9.31
C GLU A 87 -9.95 3.70 8.35
N GLN A 88 -9.78 2.37 8.47
CA GLN A 88 -10.32 1.42 7.50
C GLN A 88 -11.81 1.63 7.19
N ASP A 89 -12.68 1.74 8.21
CA ASP A 89 -14.12 1.86 8.00
C ASP A 89 -14.47 3.14 7.24
N SER A 90 -13.87 4.28 7.62
CA SER A 90 -14.07 5.56 6.93
C SER A 90 -13.59 5.50 5.48
N VAL A 91 -12.42 4.91 5.24
CA VAL A 91 -11.87 4.71 3.90
C VAL A 91 -12.80 3.87 3.04
N VAL A 92 -13.31 2.76 3.57
CA VAL A 92 -14.20 1.84 2.85
C VAL A 92 -15.53 2.53 2.55
N GLU A 93 -16.09 3.32 3.47
CA GLU A 93 -17.29 4.11 3.23
C GLU A 93 -17.09 5.16 2.13
N ARG A 94 -15.94 5.85 2.12
CA ARG A 94 -15.59 6.80 1.05
C ARG A 94 -15.49 6.08 -0.29
N LEU A 95 -14.76 4.96 -0.36
CA LEU A 95 -14.65 4.14 -1.57
C LEU A 95 -16.02 3.70 -2.10
N ARG A 96 -16.92 3.22 -1.22
CA ARG A 96 -18.28 2.83 -1.60
C ARG A 96 -19.09 3.95 -2.22
N LYS A 97 -18.81 5.20 -1.87
CA LYS A 97 -19.51 6.39 -2.37
C LYS A 97 -18.94 6.88 -3.70
N ILE A 98 -17.61 6.86 -3.85
CA ILE A 98 -16.92 7.48 -4.99
C ILE A 98 -16.64 6.50 -6.13
N MET A 99 -16.51 5.19 -5.83
CA MET A 99 -16.08 4.21 -6.81
C MET A 99 -17.20 3.98 -7.84
N PRO A 100 -16.96 4.22 -9.14
CA PRO A 100 -17.94 3.95 -10.18
C PRO A 100 -18.13 2.45 -10.37
N ASN A 101 -19.22 2.07 -11.03
CA ASN A 101 -19.35 0.71 -11.54
C ASN A 101 -18.34 0.46 -12.66
N ILE A 102 -17.65 -0.66 -12.57
CA ILE A 102 -16.65 -1.11 -13.54
C ILE A 102 -17.34 -2.06 -14.51
N ARG A 103 -17.24 -1.79 -15.80
CA ARG A 103 -17.85 -2.59 -16.86
C ARG A 103 -16.86 -3.63 -17.38
N THR A 104 -17.35 -4.58 -18.17
CA THR A 104 -16.48 -5.43 -18.97
C THR A 104 -15.60 -4.57 -19.87
N ASP A 105 -14.33 -4.94 -19.97
CA ASP A 105 -13.23 -4.26 -20.69
C ASP A 105 -12.76 -2.92 -20.11
N ASP A 106 -13.36 -2.44 -19.01
CA ASP A 106 -12.84 -1.28 -18.29
C ASP A 106 -11.47 -1.58 -17.67
N ARG A 107 -10.66 -0.52 -17.55
CA ARG A 107 -9.35 -0.53 -16.92
C ARG A 107 -9.40 0.29 -15.64
N LEU A 108 -9.31 -0.36 -14.49
CA LEU A 108 -9.10 0.35 -13.23
C LEU A 108 -7.60 0.36 -12.93
N SER A 109 -6.99 1.54 -12.89
CA SER A 109 -5.62 1.70 -12.47
C SER A 109 -5.55 2.33 -11.08
N TYR A 110 -4.60 1.89 -10.29
CA TYR A 110 -4.19 2.56 -9.06
C TYR A 110 -2.76 3.05 -9.21
N ILE A 111 -2.55 4.36 -9.06
CA ILE A 111 -1.23 4.98 -9.06
C ILE A 111 -0.84 5.20 -7.60
N ALA A 112 0.26 4.60 -7.17
CA ALA A 112 0.83 4.77 -5.85
C ALA A 112 2.10 5.62 -5.97
N LEU A 113 2.07 6.83 -5.42
CA LEU A 113 3.23 7.69 -5.23
C LEU A 113 3.79 7.47 -3.81
N GLU A 114 4.82 8.22 -3.44
CA GLU A 114 5.49 8.09 -2.13
C GLU A 114 4.54 8.37 -0.95
N ASP A 115 3.79 9.47 -1.02
CA ASP A 115 2.94 9.97 0.06
C ASP A 115 1.44 9.80 -0.19
N ARG A 116 1.06 9.65 -1.47
CA ARG A 116 -0.34 9.61 -1.90
C ARG A 116 -0.61 8.70 -3.09
N GLY A 117 -1.85 8.35 -3.31
CA GLY A 117 -2.25 7.54 -4.44
C GLY A 117 -3.69 7.79 -4.85
N TYR A 118 -4.06 7.39 -6.06
CA TYR A 118 -5.39 7.66 -6.61
C TYR A 118 -5.77 6.62 -7.66
N PHE A 119 -7.08 6.48 -7.87
CA PHE A 119 -7.62 5.60 -8.90
C PHE A 119 -7.89 6.35 -10.20
N ILE A 120 -7.68 5.65 -11.31
CA ILE A 120 -8.10 6.06 -12.65
C ILE A 120 -8.99 4.97 -13.20
N LEU A 121 -10.22 5.30 -13.59
CA LEU A 121 -11.07 4.41 -14.37
C LEU A 121 -11.02 4.82 -15.84
N ASN A 122 -10.49 3.93 -16.68
CA ASN A 122 -10.13 4.19 -18.06
C ASN A 122 -9.18 5.40 -18.15
N ASP A 123 -9.68 6.55 -18.55
CA ASP A 123 -8.92 7.80 -18.66
C ASP A 123 -9.41 8.89 -17.69
N GLN A 124 -10.26 8.52 -16.73
CA GLN A 124 -10.85 9.44 -15.76
C GLN A 124 -10.31 9.19 -14.35
N VAL A 125 -9.69 10.22 -13.77
CA VAL A 125 -9.28 10.22 -12.36
C VAL A 125 -10.53 10.22 -11.47
N ILE A 126 -10.59 9.29 -10.53
CA ILE A 126 -11.60 9.30 -9.46
C ILE A 126 -11.15 10.38 -8.46
N PRO A 127 -11.99 11.39 -8.13
CA PRO A 127 -11.57 12.59 -7.41
C PRO A 127 -11.42 12.37 -5.90
N GLU A 128 -10.54 11.44 -5.53
CA GLU A 128 -10.12 11.15 -4.15
C GLU A 128 -8.66 10.69 -4.19
N GLU A 129 -7.83 11.30 -3.34
CA GLU A 129 -6.48 10.85 -3.06
C GLU A 129 -6.47 10.10 -1.72
N PHE A 130 -5.58 9.12 -1.63
CA PHE A 130 -5.39 8.28 -0.47
C PHE A 130 -4.00 8.50 0.10
N ASN A 131 -3.85 8.34 1.42
CA ASN A 131 -2.58 8.52 2.12
C ASN A 131 -1.66 7.30 1.97
N GLN A 132 -0.43 7.42 2.49
CA GLN A 132 0.58 6.37 2.45
C GLN A 132 0.11 5.03 3.07
N ASP A 133 -0.63 5.04 4.18
CA ASP A 133 -1.14 3.81 4.81
C ASP A 133 -2.06 3.03 3.86
N PHE A 134 -2.99 3.74 3.22
CA PHE A 134 -3.83 3.16 2.19
C PHE A 134 -3.02 2.69 0.99
N ASN A 135 -2.08 3.50 0.48
CA ASN A 135 -1.24 3.15 -0.67
C ASN A 135 -0.54 1.82 -0.46
N ASN A 136 0.00 1.60 0.74
CA ASN A 136 0.68 0.36 1.10
C ASN A 136 -0.33 -0.79 1.16
N ALA A 137 -1.45 -0.59 1.85
CA ALA A 137 -2.46 -1.63 2.01
C ALA A 137 -3.10 -2.07 0.69
N VAL A 138 -3.43 -1.13 -0.20
CA VAL A 138 -4.11 -1.44 -1.47
C VAL A 138 -3.20 -2.18 -2.44
N VAL A 139 -1.93 -1.81 -2.58
CA VAL A 139 -1.01 -2.53 -3.47
C VAL A 139 -0.67 -3.92 -2.94
N SER A 140 -0.61 -4.10 -1.62
CA SER A 140 -0.39 -5.41 -0.98
C SER A 140 -1.45 -6.44 -1.34
N VAL A 141 -2.67 -6.02 -1.68
CA VAL A 141 -3.72 -6.95 -2.15
C VAL A 141 -3.25 -7.77 -3.36
N TRP A 142 -2.42 -7.18 -4.21
CA TRP A 142 -1.92 -7.85 -5.42
C TRP A 142 -0.44 -8.18 -5.39
N LEU A 143 0.38 -7.44 -4.63
CA LEU A 143 1.84 -7.59 -4.64
C LEU A 143 2.39 -8.37 -3.44
N ASP A 144 1.56 -8.69 -2.43
CA ASP A 144 2.03 -9.52 -1.32
C ASP A 144 2.42 -10.92 -1.86
N PRO A 145 3.66 -11.41 -1.59
CA PRO A 145 4.15 -12.68 -2.12
C PRO A 145 3.44 -13.91 -1.52
N ARG A 146 2.60 -13.74 -0.50
CA ARG A 146 1.71 -14.79 0.03
C ARG A 146 0.50 -15.02 -0.88
N VAL A 147 0.19 -14.06 -1.75
CA VAL A 147 -0.91 -14.11 -2.71
C VAL A 147 -0.41 -14.69 -4.05
N GLU A 148 -1.16 -15.62 -4.65
CA GLU A 148 -0.78 -16.26 -5.93
C GLU A 148 -0.53 -15.25 -7.05
N ILE A 149 -1.39 -14.24 -7.19
CA ILE A 149 -1.19 -13.20 -8.20
C ILE A 149 0.10 -12.41 -7.96
N GLY A 150 0.45 -12.16 -6.70
CA GLY A 150 1.68 -11.47 -6.32
C GLY A 150 2.91 -12.31 -6.67
N ARG A 151 2.88 -13.62 -6.38
CA ARG A 151 3.94 -14.53 -6.82
C ARG A 151 4.12 -14.54 -8.33
N THR A 152 3.02 -14.52 -9.08
CA THR A 152 3.07 -14.49 -10.55
C THR A 152 3.63 -13.16 -11.08
N LEU A 153 3.16 -12.02 -10.55
CA LEU A 153 3.62 -10.69 -10.94
C LEU A 153 5.10 -10.46 -10.61
N LEU A 154 5.58 -11.02 -9.50
CA LEU A 154 6.93 -10.79 -8.99
C LEU A 154 7.95 -11.87 -9.38
N LYS A 155 7.53 -12.87 -10.17
CA LYS A 155 8.37 -14.04 -10.51
C LYS A 155 9.74 -13.66 -11.10
N ASP A 156 9.74 -12.67 -11.99
CA ASP A 156 10.94 -12.23 -12.73
C ASP A 156 11.57 -10.96 -12.12
N VAL A 157 11.03 -10.49 -10.99
CA VAL A 157 11.60 -9.37 -10.25
C VAL A 157 12.81 -9.87 -9.44
N PRO A 158 14.00 -9.26 -9.57
CA PRO A 158 15.17 -9.66 -8.80
C PRO A 158 14.90 -9.59 -7.30
N LYS A 159 15.02 -10.74 -6.62
CA LYS A 159 14.78 -10.86 -5.17
C LYS A 159 15.81 -10.11 -4.30
N THR A 160 16.86 -9.58 -4.92
CA THR A 160 17.96 -8.84 -4.28
C THR A 160 17.52 -7.44 -3.83
N LEU A 161 16.55 -7.35 -2.92
CA LEU A 161 16.40 -6.31 -1.90
C LEU A 161 15.49 -6.77 -0.72
N VAL A 162 15.12 -8.06 -0.66
CA VAL A 162 14.52 -8.64 0.55
C VAL A 162 15.69 -8.97 1.49
N SER A 163 15.69 -8.36 2.68
CA SER A 163 16.70 -8.45 3.76
C SER A 163 17.92 -7.52 3.67
N ALA A 164 17.75 -6.29 4.16
CA ALA A 164 18.68 -5.74 5.13
C ALA A 164 17.85 -4.99 6.19
N PRO A 165 18.02 -5.28 7.49
CA PRO A 165 17.57 -4.37 8.53
C PRO A 165 18.16 -2.99 8.21
N VAL A 166 17.36 -1.93 8.34
CA VAL A 166 17.90 -0.59 8.49
C VAL A 166 18.79 -0.63 9.72
N GLU A 167 20.09 -0.79 9.50
CA GLU A 167 21.10 -0.54 10.50
C GLU A 167 21.08 0.97 10.73
N THR A 168 20.25 1.39 11.69
CA THR A 168 20.40 2.71 12.32
C THR A 168 21.80 2.71 12.91
N LYS A 169 22.76 3.33 12.21
CA LYS A 169 24.05 3.66 12.77
C LYS A 169 23.85 4.79 13.79
N GLU A 170 23.38 4.42 14.96
CA GLU A 170 23.58 5.16 16.19
C GLU A 170 25.04 4.94 16.62
N ASN A 171 25.89 5.91 16.29
CA ASN A 171 27.03 6.37 17.09
C ASN A 171 27.90 7.31 16.25
N ALA A 172 27.51 8.58 16.19
CA ALA A 172 28.47 9.66 16.02
C ALA A 172 28.71 10.26 17.41
N ILE A 173 29.79 9.81 18.04
CA ILE A 173 30.34 10.33 19.28
C ILE A 173 30.65 11.82 19.07
N VAL A 174 29.94 12.70 19.76
CA VAL A 174 30.33 14.10 19.94
C VAL A 174 31.12 14.16 21.25
N PRO A 175 32.40 14.59 21.25
CA PRO A 175 33.13 14.71 22.50
C PRO A 175 32.65 15.93 23.29
N GLU A 176 32.24 15.65 24.52
CA GLU A 176 31.96 16.59 25.60
C GLU A 176 33.25 17.27 26.07
N SER A 177 33.30 18.62 26.08
CA SER A 177 33.89 19.38 27.18
C SER A 177 33.72 20.90 27.04
N LEU A 178 33.30 21.52 28.16
CA LEU A 178 33.54 22.90 28.62
C LEU A 178 32.72 24.04 27.98
N VAL A 179 31.73 24.57 28.71
CA VAL A 179 31.79 25.87 29.43
C VAL A 179 30.64 25.96 30.47
N LEU A 180 30.99 26.49 31.65
CA LEU A 180 30.22 26.69 32.87
C LEU A 180 29.22 27.89 32.81
N GLU A 181 28.30 27.88 33.80
CA GLU A 181 27.63 29.03 34.46
C GLU A 181 26.44 29.71 33.74
N THR A 182 25.27 30.00 34.34
CA THR A 182 24.86 30.36 35.72
C THR A 182 23.34 30.13 35.95
N ASN A 183 22.94 29.94 37.22
CA ASN A 183 21.66 30.23 37.94
C ASN A 183 20.34 30.47 37.17
N VAL A 184 19.16 29.99 37.59
CA VAL A 184 18.36 30.49 38.73
C VAL A 184 17.17 29.53 39.05
N VAL A 185 17.12 29.05 40.30
CA VAL A 185 15.98 28.87 41.26
C VAL A 185 14.76 27.96 40.98
N SER A 186 14.67 26.93 41.83
CA SER A 186 13.58 26.34 42.64
C SER A 186 12.11 26.32 42.17
N SER A 187 11.49 25.13 42.27
CA SER A 187 10.58 24.80 43.40
C SER A 187 10.31 23.29 43.49
N GLU A 188 10.43 22.79 44.71
CA GLU A 188 10.26 21.43 45.18
C GLU A 188 8.87 21.30 45.82
N MET A 189 8.13 20.22 45.57
CA MET A 189 7.33 19.58 46.62
C MET A 189 6.91 18.15 46.25
N ILE A 190 7.43 17.22 47.04
CA ILE A 190 7.05 15.81 47.18
C ILE A 190 5.95 15.71 48.25
N HIS A 191 5.02 14.76 48.12
CA HIS A 191 4.55 13.84 49.19
C HIS A 191 3.64 12.77 48.57
N HIS A 192 4.08 11.51 48.50
CA HIS A 192 3.71 10.36 49.38
C HIS A 192 2.21 9.97 49.30
N SER A 193 1.76 8.72 49.13
CA SER A 193 2.22 7.38 49.56
C SER A 193 1.29 6.33 48.92
N LEU A 194 1.78 5.23 48.31
CA LEU A 194 1.99 3.88 48.88
C LEU A 194 0.77 3.23 49.55
N ILE A 195 0.19 2.19 48.92
CA ILE A 195 -0.20 0.89 49.53
C ILE A 195 -0.11 -0.23 48.46
N GLU A 196 0.73 -1.24 48.72
CA GLU A 196 0.76 -2.57 48.09
C GLU A 196 -0.34 -3.47 48.68
N ASN A 197 -0.88 -4.42 47.89
CA ASN A 197 -0.77 -5.85 48.24
C ASN A 197 -1.22 -6.80 47.12
N ASN A 198 -0.41 -7.85 46.99
CA ASN A 198 -0.56 -9.05 46.17
C ASN A 198 -1.72 -9.97 46.62
N GLN A 199 -2.31 -10.73 45.69
CA GLN A 199 -2.18 -12.20 45.64
C GLN A 199 -3.07 -12.86 44.55
N ASP A 200 -2.43 -13.74 43.79
CA ASP A 200 -2.89 -15.03 43.23
C ASP A 200 -4.22 -15.15 42.47
N THR A 201 -4.17 -15.61 41.21
CA THR A 201 -4.31 -17.05 40.88
C THR A 201 -4.41 -17.32 39.37
N LYS A 202 -3.82 -18.47 39.00
CA LYS A 202 -4.18 -19.40 37.92
C LYS A 202 -3.83 -19.05 36.47
N GLY A 203 -2.94 -19.88 35.94
CA GLY A 203 -2.62 -19.97 34.54
C GLY A 203 -3.68 -20.67 33.70
N SER A 204 -3.46 -20.56 32.40
CA SER A 204 -3.87 -21.52 31.39
C SER A 204 -2.84 -21.43 30.27
N GLU A 205 -1.84 -22.30 30.34
CA GLU A 205 -1.15 -22.77 29.14
C GLU A 205 -2.16 -23.61 28.34
N GLN A 206 -2.36 -23.26 27.07
CA GLN A 206 -2.82 -24.19 26.04
C GLN A 206 -2.26 -23.70 24.71
N HIS A 207 -1.10 -24.22 24.31
CA HIS A 207 -0.93 -25.38 23.42
C HIS A 207 -0.84 -24.93 21.95
N SER A 208 0.38 -24.51 21.58
CA SER A 208 0.86 -24.50 20.22
C SER A 208 1.23 -25.94 19.83
N ASP A 209 0.40 -26.61 19.02
CA ASP A 209 0.94 -27.65 18.15
C ASP A 209 0.06 -27.93 16.93
N THR A 210 0.77 -28.22 15.84
CA THR A 210 0.37 -28.88 14.60
C THR A 210 -0.32 -28.08 13.47
N LYS A 211 0.54 -27.72 12.50
CA LYS A 211 0.62 -28.39 11.19
C LYS A 211 -0.60 -28.26 10.27
N TYR A 212 -0.80 -27.07 9.74
CA TYR A 212 -1.42 -26.87 8.44
C TYR A 212 -0.55 -25.88 7.65
N PRO A 213 -0.22 -26.12 6.37
CA PRO A 213 0.30 -25.05 5.55
C PRO A 213 -0.73 -23.91 5.60
N ASN A 214 -0.26 -22.68 5.84
CA ASN A 214 -1.11 -21.50 5.80
C ASN A 214 -1.93 -21.57 4.50
N PRO A 215 -3.28 -21.58 4.56
CA PRO A 215 -4.07 -21.64 3.34
C PRO A 215 -3.65 -20.46 2.48
N GLU A 216 -3.33 -20.76 1.23
CA GLU A 216 -2.91 -19.79 0.24
C GLU A 216 -3.88 -18.60 0.26
N ILE A 217 -3.36 -17.37 0.45
CA ILE A 217 -4.23 -16.20 0.57
C ILE A 217 -4.77 -15.89 -0.82
N GLU A 218 -5.99 -16.35 -1.09
CA GLU A 218 -6.69 -16.07 -2.34
C GLU A 218 -7.34 -14.68 -2.26
N ILE A 219 -7.13 -13.86 -3.30
CA ILE A 219 -7.94 -12.65 -3.49
C ILE A 219 -9.37 -13.14 -3.75
N LEU A 220 -10.35 -12.58 -3.04
CA LEU A 220 -11.75 -12.92 -3.32
C LEU A 220 -12.25 -12.11 -4.52
N PRO A 221 -13.07 -12.72 -5.41
CA PRO A 221 -13.68 -11.97 -6.48
C PRO A 221 -14.57 -10.87 -5.90
N PRO A 222 -14.66 -9.71 -6.55
CA PRO A 222 -15.44 -8.58 -6.05
C PRO A 222 -16.94 -8.71 -6.30
N PHE A 223 -17.47 -9.92 -6.45
CA PHE A 223 -18.89 -10.21 -6.60
C PHE A 223 -19.21 -11.50 -5.85
N ASP A 224 -20.48 -11.71 -5.49
CA ASP A 224 -20.94 -12.94 -4.84
C ASP A 224 -20.84 -14.12 -5.80
N ALA A 225 -19.66 -14.70 -5.84
CA ALA A 225 -19.29 -15.77 -6.73
C ALA A 225 -19.63 -17.10 -6.03
N PRO A 226 -20.36 -18.03 -6.67
CA PRO A 226 -20.78 -19.28 -6.01
C PRO A 226 -19.56 -20.09 -5.54
N LEU A 227 -19.50 -20.45 -4.26
CA LEU A 227 -18.39 -21.20 -3.63
C LEU A 227 -17.77 -22.24 -4.57
N ASN A 228 -16.45 -22.24 -4.70
CA ASN A 228 -15.71 -23.22 -5.50
C ASN A 228 -15.91 -24.62 -4.89
N ILE A 229 -16.85 -25.41 -5.41
CA ILE A 229 -17.17 -26.76 -4.92
C ILE A 229 -16.17 -27.80 -5.47
N ASN A 230 -14.87 -27.48 -5.46
CA ASN A 230 -13.82 -28.43 -5.86
C ASN A 230 -12.79 -28.72 -4.76
N ASP A 231 -13.08 -28.39 -3.51
CA ASP A 231 -12.45 -29.06 -2.37
C ASP A 231 -13.29 -30.29 -1.98
N LYS A 232 -13.02 -31.42 -2.66
CA LYS A 232 -13.45 -32.74 -2.21
C LYS A 232 -12.45 -33.82 -2.58
#